data_AF-A0A8D2J4C9-F1
#
_entry.id   AF-A0A8D2J4C9-F1
#
_cell.length_a   1.000
_cell.length_b   1.000
_cell.length_c   1.000
_cell.angle_alpha   90.00
_cell.angle_beta   90.00
_cell.angle_gamma   90.00
#
_symmetry.space_group_name_H-M   'P 1'
#
loop_
_entity.id
_entity.type
_entity.pdbx_description
1 polymer ?
#
loop_
_entity_poly.entity_id
_entity_poly.type
_entity_poly.pdbx_seq_one_letter_code
_entity_poly.pdbx_strand_id
1 'polypeptide(L)'
;MEKREQGARSFKKETVNKLLQFHFKDDKTRVSGDAVLLVAEMLKVFVRETAARGARQAQTEDLTRVDVEHVEKVLPQVLLDF
;
A
#
# COMPACT_ATOMS: atom_id res chain seq x y z
N MET A 1 -11.42 11.91 22.48
CA MET A 1 -12.08 10.98 21.54
C MET A 1 -11.65 11.37 20.15
N GLU A 2 -10.62 10.70 19.63
CA GLU A 2 -10.15 10.91 18.25
C GLU A 2 -11.30 10.58 17.30
N LYS A 3 -11.71 11.58 16.51
CA LYS A 3 -12.55 11.35 15.35
C LYS A 3 -11.78 10.38 14.45
N ARG A 4 -12.12 9.09 14.49
CA ARG A 4 -11.75 8.15 13.45
C ARG A 4 -12.08 8.82 12.12
N GLU A 5 -11.08 8.99 11.25
CA GLU A 5 -11.25 9.51 9.90
C GLU A 5 -12.24 8.61 9.14
N GLN A 6 -13.52 8.94 9.27
CA GLN A 6 -14.58 8.42 8.42
C GLN A 6 -14.34 8.97 7.01
N GLY A 7 -13.59 8.22 6.21
CA GLY A 7 -13.38 8.52 4.79
C GLY A 7 -11.94 8.47 4.27
N ALA A 8 -11.02 7.70 4.88
CA ALA A 8 -9.72 7.46 4.26
C ALA A 8 -9.90 6.72 2.92
N ARG A 9 -9.85 7.48 1.81
CA ARG A 9 -9.97 6.98 0.42
C ARG A 9 -9.17 5.69 0.26
N SER A 10 -9.87 4.59 0.02
CA SER A 10 -9.26 3.30 -0.32
C SER A 10 -9.17 3.16 -1.85
N PHE A 11 -8.43 2.17 -2.31
CA PHE A 11 -8.36 1.87 -3.74
C PHE A 11 -9.74 1.45 -4.25
N LYS A 12 -10.11 1.94 -5.44
CA LYS A 12 -11.37 1.54 -6.08
C LYS A 12 -11.35 0.04 -6.31
N LYS A 13 -12.43 -0.64 -5.92
CA LYS A 13 -12.58 -2.10 -6.06
C LYS A 13 -12.32 -2.55 -7.50
N GLU A 14 -12.81 -1.79 -8.48
CA GLU A 14 -12.65 -2.10 -9.91
C GLU A 14 -11.19 -2.03 -10.35
N THR A 15 -10.42 -1.08 -9.80
CA THR A 15 -8.98 -0.95 -10.09
C THR A 15 -8.22 -2.14 -9.53
N VAL A 16 -8.48 -2.50 -8.27
CA VAL A 16 -7.82 -3.65 -7.63
C VAL A 16 -8.17 -4.94 -8.36
N ASN A 17 -9.44 -5.13 -8.72
CA ASN A 17 -9.85 -6.31 -9.48
C ASN A 17 -9.16 -6.40 -10.85
N LYS A 18 -9.03 -5.29 -11.58
CA LYS A 18 -8.31 -5.26 -12.87
C LYS A 18 -6.82 -5.55 -12.70
N LEU A 19 -6.19 -5.01 -11.66
CA LEU A 19 -4.78 -5.27 -11.35
C LEU A 19 -4.54 -6.77 -11.07
N LEU A 20 -5.40 -7.38 -10.26
CA LEU A 20 -5.33 -8.82 -9.98
C LEU A 20 -5.51 -9.66 -11.25
N GLN A 21 -6.54 -9.35 -12.04
CA GLN A 21 -6.82 -10.05 -13.31
C GLN A 21 -5.68 -9.94 -14.31
N PHE A 22 -4.98 -8.81 -14.36
CA PHE A 22 -3.84 -8.60 -15.25
C PHE A 22 -2.66 -9.54 -14.97
N HIS A 23 -2.52 -10.05 -13.74
CA HIS A 23 -1.41 -10.91 -13.33
C HIS A 23 -1.79 -12.38 -13.14
N PHE A 24 -3.06 -12.75 -13.28
CA PHE A 24 -3.46 -14.16 -13.22
C PHE A 24 -2.95 -14.93 -14.44
N LYS A 25 -2.40 -16.12 -14.20
CA LYS A 25 -1.89 -17.02 -15.25
C LYS A 25 -2.99 -17.85 -15.93
N ASP A 26 -4.14 -18.00 -15.26
CA ASP A 26 -5.30 -18.73 -15.76
C ASP A 26 -6.51 -17.78 -15.84
N ASP A 27 -7.06 -17.65 -17.05
CA ASP A 27 -8.22 -16.81 -17.39
C ASP A 27 -9.51 -17.19 -16.66
N LYS A 28 -9.57 -18.39 -16.07
CA LYS A 28 -10.69 -18.86 -15.25
C LYS A 28 -10.59 -18.38 -13.80
N THR A 29 -9.46 -17.82 -13.37
CA THR A 29 -9.27 -17.32 -12.01
C THR A 29 -10.25 -16.19 -11.71
N ARG A 30 -10.96 -16.29 -10.58
CA ARG A 30 -11.93 -15.28 -10.11
C ARG A 30 -11.66 -14.98 -8.63
N VAL A 31 -11.93 -13.75 -8.24
CA VAL A 31 -11.77 -13.28 -6.86
C VAL A 31 -13.13 -12.82 -6.36
N SER A 32 -13.51 -13.24 -5.15
CA SER A 32 -14.77 -12.82 -4.55
C SER A 32 -14.78 -11.33 -4.26
N GLY A 33 -15.97 -10.72 -4.22
CA GLY A 33 -16.10 -9.28 -3.97
C GLY A 33 -15.44 -8.84 -2.66
N ASP A 34 -15.57 -9.64 -1.60
CA ASP A 34 -15.00 -9.36 -0.28
C ASP A 34 -13.48 -9.52 -0.28
N ALA A 35 -12.95 -10.50 -1.00
CA ALA A 35 -11.50 -10.66 -1.15
C ALA A 35 -10.89 -9.46 -1.90
N VAL A 36 -11.55 -8.91 -2.92
CA VAL A 36 -11.08 -7.67 -3.58
C VAL A 36 -11.05 -6.50 -2.61
N LEU A 37 -12.06 -6.35 -1.73
CA LEU A 37 -12.06 -5.30 -0.71
C LEU A 37 -10.93 -5.48 0.30
N LEU A 38 -10.65 -6.72 0.71
CA LEU A 38 -9.55 -7.02 1.62
C LEU A 38 -8.19 -6.69 0.99
N VAL A 39 -7.99 -7.04 -0.28
CA VAL A 39 -6.77 -6.67 -1.03
C VAL A 39 -6.66 -5.15 -1.20
N ALA A 40 -7.78 -4.44 -1.40
CA ALA A 40 -7.76 -2.98 -1.46
C ALA A 40 -7.25 -2.35 -0.14
N GLU A 41 -7.68 -2.86 1.02
CA GLU A 41 -7.15 -2.42 2.29
C GLU A 41 -5.69 -2.88 2.51
N MET A 42 -5.31 -4.09 2.09
CA MET A 42 -3.91 -4.54 2.15
C MET A 42 -2.98 -3.62 1.35
N LEU A 43 -3.34 -3.28 0.11
CA LEU A 43 -2.59 -2.34 -0.73
C LEU A 43 -2.48 -0.96 -0.08
N LYS A 44 -3.54 -0.50 0.57
CA LYS A 44 -3.54 0.77 1.30
C LYS A 44 -2.59 0.73 2.49
N VAL A 45 -2.56 -0.37 3.24
CA VAL A 45 -1.60 -0.56 4.34
C VAL A 45 -0.17 -0.58 3.78
N PHE A 46 0.09 -1.32 2.70
CA PHE A 46 1.41 -1.36 2.05
C PHE A 46 1.93 0.04 1.66
N VAL A 47 1.10 0.85 1.00
CA VAL A 47 1.49 2.21 0.60
C VAL A 47 1.69 3.12 1.82
N ARG A 48 0.82 3.04 2.83
CA ARG A 48 0.95 3.85 4.04
C ARG A 48 2.19 3.48 4.86
N GLU A 49 2.50 2.19 4.99
CA GLU A 49 3.70 1.71 5.67
C GLU A 49 4.97 2.19 4.95
N THR A 50 5.01 2.05 3.63
CA THR A 50 6.12 2.54 2.81
C THR A 50 6.32 4.05 2.99
N ALA A 51 5.24 4.84 2.92
CA ALA A 51 5.30 6.28 3.11
C ALA A 51 5.74 6.68 4.52
N ALA A 52 5.21 6.01 5.56
CA ALA A 52 5.55 6.29 6.95
C ALA A 52 7.02 5.93 7.26
N ARG A 53 7.52 4.82 6.71
CA ARG A 53 8.93 4.42 6.85
C ARG A 53 9.85 5.38 6.12
N GLY A 54 9.51 5.78 4.89
CA GLY A 54 10.26 6.81 4.15
C GLY A 54 10.32 8.15 4.88
N ALA A 55 9.21 8.57 5.50
CA ALA A 55 9.17 9.77 6.34
C ALA A 55 10.06 9.66 7.59
N ARG A 56 10.03 8.51 8.29
CA ARG A 56 10.92 8.26 9.44
C ARG A 56 12.39 8.23 9.03
N GLN A 57 12.70 7.70 7.85
CA GLN A 57 14.06 7.70 7.32
C GLN A 57 14.55 9.11 7.03
N ALA A 58 13.75 9.95 6.35
CA ALA A 58 14.09 11.37 6.13
C ALA A 58 14.26 12.14 7.45
N GLN A 59 13.39 11.88 8.43
CA GLN A 59 13.50 12.48 9.77
C GLN A 59 14.81 12.10 10.49
N THR A 60 15.28 10.86 10.30
CA THR A 60 16.56 10.39 10.88
C THR A 60 17.76 11.09 10.25
N GLU A 61 17.58 11.63 9.03
CA GLU A 61 18.58 12.41 8.29
C GLU A 61 18.38 13.92 8.46
N ASP A 62 17.54 14.36 9.41
CA ASP A 62 17.17 15.76 9.67
C ASP A 62 16.56 16.50 8.46
N LEU A 63 15.93 15.75 7.55
CA LEU A 63 15.26 16.27 6.36
C LEU A 63 13.74 16.34 6.55
N THR A 64 13.14 17.40 6.04
CA THR A 64 11.68 17.65 6.13
C THR A 64 10.90 17.14 4.92
N ARG A 65 11.61 16.67 3.87
CA ARG A 65 11.05 16.17 2.63
C ARG A 65 11.55 14.75 2.38
N VAL A 66 10.62 13.88 2.00
CA VAL A 66 10.96 12.52 1.56
C VAL A 66 11.35 12.55 0.08
N ASP A 67 12.61 12.29 -0.18
CA ASP A 67 13.14 11.96 -1.51
C ASP A 67 13.29 10.44 -1.73
N VAL A 68 13.55 10.03 -2.98
CA VAL A 68 13.57 8.63 -3.42
C VAL A 68 14.55 7.78 -2.61
N GLU A 69 15.73 8.31 -2.28
CA GLU A 69 16.77 7.59 -1.54
C GLU A 69 16.28 7.09 -0.17
N HIS A 70 15.39 7.83 0.50
CA HIS A 70 14.79 7.39 1.77
C HIS A 70 13.88 6.17 1.59
N VAL A 71 13.15 6.11 0.46
CA VAL A 71 12.30 4.97 0.13
C VAL A 71 13.17 3.76 -0.20
N GLU A 72 14.24 3.95 -0.97
CA GLU A 72 15.20 2.89 -1.30
C GLU A 72 15.85 2.29 -0.06
N LYS A 73 16.20 3.11 0.94
CA LYS A 73 16.76 2.65 2.23
C LYS A 73 15.80 1.75 3.01
N VAL A 74 14.50 2.02 2.98
CA VAL A 74 13.50 1.23 3.74
C VAL A 74 12.90 0.08 2.92
N LEU A 75 13.04 0.10 1.59
CA LEU A 75 12.42 -0.83 0.67
C LEU A 75 12.75 -2.31 0.97
N PRO A 76 14.01 -2.71 1.28
CA PRO A 76 14.33 -4.10 1.56
C PRO A 76 13.48 -4.68 2.69
N GLN A 77 13.33 -3.95 3.79
CA GLN A 77 12.51 -4.42 4.92
C GLN A 77 11.02 -4.35 4.60
N VAL A 78 10.55 -3.34 3.87
CA VAL A 78 9.16 -3.26 3.42
C VAL A 78 8.79 -4.50 2.60
N LEU A 79 9.67 -4.96 1.70
CA LEU A 79 9.41 -6.14 0.88
C LEU A 79 9.54 -7.47 1.64
N LEU A 80 10.18 -7.50 2.82
CA LEU A 80 10.24 -8.69 3.67
C LEU A 80 9.00 -8.82 4.58
N ASP A 81 8.35 -7.70 4.90
CA ASP A 81 7.18 -7.68 5.77
C ASP A 81 5.87 -8.04 5.05
N PHE A 82 5.87 -8.08 3.72
CA PHE A 82 4.71 -8.35 2.85
C PHE A 82 5.00 -9.51 1.88
#